data_AF-A0ABD3P0H1-F1
#
_entry.id   AF-A0ABD3P0H1-F1
#
_cell.length_a   1.000
_cell.length_b   1.000
_cell.length_c   1.000
_cell.angle_alpha   90.00
_cell.angle_beta   90.00
_cell.angle_gamma   90.00
#
_symmetry.space_group_name_H-M   'P 1'
#
loop_
_entity.id
_entity.type
_entity.pdbx_description
1 polymer ?
#
loop_
_entity_poly.entity_id
_entity_poly.type
_entity_poly.pdbx_seq_one_letter_code
_entity_poly.pdbx_strand_id
1 'polypeptide(L)'
;MPVSIAGGGGRGGGGGGGGGGDDAPDRPPPPLFERSRLRASSSRGTRVRGEDDHCVYEASVPGRGLDGRLTRAYVCAFDKKRGTLRLVPTAERGSIFALEQRTKEYDGRRGGGGGGGGTGAGAGTAAAAGGGGGGGGNDDVTTTTTAAGGGGSMSASDRMQMLVDSFGSRKKQKVMNSRASNRVNIHSVVGTGEVMMESVAGQEGISRENKRGMMEGGGAKVNNVDAAYEQARRKMLPHYDVDADAPCKVYDAQSIAGTLAWDRVSRIVEKVLEKRESPDGDQDWIGALLGANGSHRPQSLTTLLESIDPAKKGSNYRIKVVFFLFLVLKLHTKIQRSRGRIIEGGSLDDCISKLYVPHEVGMRLFELFMSARGGDGAVGYVASQQQKTKLSAHILILYVIASGKEMSVSSVNQLCRDMKVDVKEASLVLREAGFAVKKYGARDVGASLSVPLKFPPPKRVKRT
;
A
#
# COMPACT_ATOMS: atom_id res chain seq x y z
N MET A 1 14.93 -6.94 37.08
CA MET A 1 15.90 -8.04 36.99
C MET A 1 16.36 -8.15 35.54
N PRO A 2 17.59 -7.73 35.20
CA PRO A 2 18.16 -8.01 33.88
C PRO A 2 18.28 -9.52 33.70
N VAL A 3 17.74 -10.05 32.60
CA VAL A 3 17.90 -11.48 32.25
C VAL A 3 19.02 -11.54 31.23
N SER A 4 20.18 -12.03 31.66
CA SER A 4 21.30 -12.28 30.77
C SER A 4 20.96 -13.47 29.87
N ILE A 5 20.97 -13.28 28.55
CA ILE A 5 20.76 -14.37 27.59
C ILE A 5 22.10 -15.10 27.47
N ALA A 6 22.38 -16.01 28.40
CA ALA A 6 23.54 -16.87 28.28
C ALA A 6 23.35 -17.77 27.05
N GLY A 7 24.28 -17.70 26.10
CA GLY A 7 24.35 -18.64 24.99
C GLY A 7 24.35 -20.06 25.54
N GLY A 8 23.40 -20.88 25.12
CA GLY A 8 23.31 -22.27 25.55
C GLY A 8 24.56 -23.03 25.11
N GLY A 9 25.54 -23.11 26.01
CA GLY A 9 26.76 -23.90 25.85
C GLY A 9 26.43 -25.38 25.85
N GLY A 10 26.06 -25.91 24.69
CA GLY A 10 26.00 -27.34 24.45
C GLY A 10 27.40 -27.92 24.52
N ARG A 11 27.80 -28.39 25.71
CA ARG A 11 28.97 -29.25 25.89
C ARG A 11 28.73 -30.58 25.17
N GLY A 12 29.13 -30.64 23.90
CA GLY A 12 29.27 -31.88 23.16
C GLY A 12 30.51 -32.61 23.67
N GLY A 13 30.33 -33.60 24.54
CA GLY A 13 31.36 -34.57 24.88
C GLY A 13 31.65 -35.46 23.66
N GLY A 14 32.72 -35.16 22.94
CA GLY A 14 33.30 -36.02 21.92
C GLY A 14 34.78 -36.14 22.22
N GLY A 15 35.18 -37.28 22.78
CA GLY A 15 36.57 -37.57 23.11
C GLY A 15 37.43 -37.87 21.89
N GLY A 16 38.74 -37.80 22.13
CA GLY A 16 39.70 -38.67 21.48
C GLY A 16 40.64 -38.01 20.48
N GLY A 17 41.79 -37.56 20.99
CA GLY A 17 43.09 -37.88 20.38
C GLY A 17 43.66 -36.89 19.37
N GLY A 18 44.86 -36.41 19.65
CA GLY A 18 45.76 -35.81 18.66
C GLY A 18 46.36 -34.51 19.15
N GLY A 19 47.51 -34.60 19.82
CA GLY A 19 48.29 -33.45 20.24
C GLY A 19 48.86 -32.70 19.03
N GLY A 20 48.73 -31.38 19.09
CA GLY A 20 49.36 -30.41 18.23
C GLY A 20 49.19 -29.06 18.91
N GLY A 21 50.26 -28.57 19.52
CA GLY A 21 50.28 -27.27 20.19
C GLY A 21 50.17 -26.17 19.16
N ASP A 22 48.95 -25.73 18.87
CA ASP A 22 48.69 -24.45 18.24
C ASP A 22 48.24 -23.50 19.35
N ASP A 23 49.11 -22.56 19.72
CA ASP A 23 48.79 -21.35 20.47
C ASP A 23 47.80 -20.52 19.62
N ALA A 24 46.54 -20.96 19.60
CA ALA A 24 45.47 -20.22 18.98
C ALA A 24 45.35 -18.90 19.75
N PRO A 25 45.56 -17.74 19.11
CA PRO A 25 45.49 -16.45 19.78
C PRO A 25 44.15 -16.34 20.50
N ASP A 26 44.21 -15.88 21.76
CA ASP A 26 43.06 -15.71 22.67
C ASP A 26 41.85 -15.18 21.89
N ARG A 27 40.92 -16.07 21.58
CA ARG A 27 39.69 -15.67 20.90
C ARG A 27 38.92 -14.78 21.87
N PRO A 28 38.54 -13.55 21.47
CA PRO A 28 37.79 -12.68 22.34
C PRO A 28 36.48 -13.37 22.75
N PRO A 29 36.04 -13.18 24.00
CA PRO A 29 34.80 -13.78 24.48
C PRO A 29 33.61 -13.33 23.62
N PRO A 30 32.60 -14.19 23.40
CA PRO A 30 31.43 -13.82 22.62
C PRO A 30 30.66 -12.67 23.29
N PRO A 31 30.04 -11.77 22.50
CA PRO A 31 29.30 -10.62 23.03
C PRO A 31 28.12 -11.09 23.90
N LEU A 32 28.00 -10.49 25.08
CA LEU A 32 26.88 -10.71 25.98
C LEU A 32 25.73 -9.77 25.64
N PHE A 33 24.53 -10.32 25.48
CA PHE A 33 23.34 -9.54 25.14
C PHE A 33 22.43 -9.36 26.35
N GLU A 34 22.14 -8.11 26.67
CA GLU A 34 21.15 -7.70 27.65
C GLU A 34 19.81 -7.39 26.99
N ARG A 35 18.74 -7.98 27.53
CA ARG A 35 17.37 -7.71 27.11
C ARG A 35 16.70 -6.72 28.07
N SER A 36 16.23 -5.60 27.55
CA SER A 36 15.50 -4.57 28.30
C SER A 36 14.17 -4.19 27.62
N ARG A 37 13.28 -3.52 28.36
CA ARG A 37 12.03 -2.96 27.80
C ARG A 37 12.37 -1.70 27.02
N LEU A 38 11.73 -1.49 25.86
CA LEU A 38 11.99 -0.30 25.03
C LEU A 38 11.58 1.00 25.73
N ARG A 39 10.54 0.97 26.57
CA ARG A 39 10.12 2.07 27.45
C ARG A 39 9.81 1.50 28.83
N ALA A 40 10.27 2.16 29.89
CA ALA A 40 10.07 1.69 31.26
C ALA A 40 8.57 1.50 31.63
N SER A 41 7.72 2.39 31.13
CA SER A 41 6.27 2.38 31.36
C SER A 41 5.48 1.39 30.47
N SER A 42 6.11 0.78 29.47
CA SER A 42 5.45 -0.09 28.51
C SER A 42 5.85 -1.55 28.71
N SER A 43 4.87 -2.43 28.86
CA SER A 43 5.09 -3.89 28.73
C SER A 43 5.33 -4.30 27.27
N ARG A 44 5.02 -3.41 26.33
CA ARG A 44 5.20 -3.62 24.88
C ARG A 44 6.52 -3.04 24.42
N GLY A 45 7.27 -3.86 23.69
CA GLY A 45 8.52 -3.48 23.03
C GLY A 45 9.74 -3.95 23.80
N THR A 46 10.68 -4.56 23.08
CA THR A 46 11.91 -5.11 23.63
C THR A 46 13.09 -4.46 22.92
N ARG A 47 14.14 -4.13 23.68
CA ARG A 47 15.46 -3.76 23.19
C ARG A 47 16.44 -4.86 23.60
N VAL A 48 17.32 -5.20 22.67
CA VAL A 48 18.46 -6.10 22.92
C VAL A 48 19.71 -5.29 22.64
N ARG A 49 20.64 -5.26 23.60
CA ARG A 49 21.91 -4.54 23.49
C ARG A 49 23.04 -5.51 23.85
N GLY A 50 24.02 -5.63 22.98
CA GLY A 50 25.24 -6.40 23.24
C GLY A 50 26.46 -5.53 23.00
N GLU A 51 27.56 -5.87 23.64
CA GLU A 51 28.81 -5.12 23.53
C GLU A 51 29.98 -6.10 23.59
N ASP A 52 30.95 -5.91 22.70
CA ASP A 52 32.27 -6.53 22.75
C ASP A 52 33.36 -5.44 22.78
N ASP A 53 34.64 -5.81 22.68
CA ASP A 53 35.76 -4.87 22.78
C ASP A 53 35.74 -3.79 21.69
N HIS A 54 35.18 -4.08 20.51
CA HIS A 54 35.27 -3.22 19.34
C HIS A 54 33.93 -2.64 18.90
N CYS A 55 32.82 -3.29 19.25
CA CYS A 55 31.50 -3.04 18.69
C CYS A 55 30.41 -2.98 19.76
N VAL A 56 29.39 -2.17 19.47
CA VAL A 56 28.10 -2.14 20.16
C VAL A 56 27.05 -2.63 19.18
N TYR A 57 26.27 -3.61 19.61
CA TYR A 57 25.17 -4.20 18.87
C TYR A 57 23.85 -3.77 19.50
N GLU A 58 22.94 -3.21 18.74
CA GLU A 58 21.64 -2.82 19.23
C GLU A 58 20.54 -3.28 18.29
N ALA A 59 19.45 -3.77 18.87
CA ALA A 59 18.22 -3.99 18.14
C ALA A 59 17.02 -3.62 19.00
N SER A 60 15.98 -3.12 18.37
CA SER A 60 14.73 -2.87 19.08
C SER A 60 13.53 -3.28 18.24
N VAL A 61 12.51 -3.78 18.94
CA VAL A 61 11.21 -4.08 18.36
C VAL A 61 10.18 -3.31 19.17
N PRO A 62 9.35 -2.45 18.54
CA PRO A 62 8.44 -1.55 19.25
C PRO A 62 7.27 -2.27 19.96
N GLY A 63 7.11 -3.58 19.75
CA GLY A 63 6.09 -4.39 20.42
C GLY A 63 4.65 -4.04 20.07
N ARG A 64 4.44 -3.32 18.95
CA ARG A 64 3.14 -3.31 18.28
C ARG A 64 3.03 -4.64 17.55
N GLY A 65 1.92 -5.35 17.79
CA GLY A 65 1.73 -6.76 17.42
C GLY A 65 2.26 -7.07 16.04
N LEU A 66 2.97 -8.21 15.93
CA LEU A 66 3.59 -8.76 14.72
C LEU A 66 3.99 -7.68 13.72
N ASP A 67 5.26 -7.25 13.76
CA ASP A 67 5.92 -6.56 12.64
C ASP A 67 5.32 -7.15 11.35
N GLY A 68 4.60 -6.35 10.54
CA GLY A 68 3.54 -6.80 9.61
C GLY A 68 3.96 -7.77 8.49
N ARG A 69 5.12 -8.39 8.64
CA ARG A 69 5.61 -9.59 7.98
C ARG A 69 4.70 -10.77 8.34
N LEU A 70 3.97 -11.25 7.34
CA LEU A 70 3.27 -12.55 7.32
C LEU A 70 4.22 -13.76 7.45
N THR A 71 5.50 -13.54 7.77
CA THR A 71 6.55 -14.54 7.73
C THR A 71 6.67 -15.24 9.07
N ARG A 72 6.26 -16.51 9.12
CA ARG A 72 6.54 -17.40 10.25
C ARG A 72 7.98 -17.90 10.13
N ALA A 73 8.77 -17.71 11.17
CA ALA A 73 10.13 -18.21 11.27
C ALA A 73 10.21 -19.30 12.36
N TYR A 74 10.96 -20.35 12.04
CA TYR A 74 11.28 -21.44 12.93
C TYR A 74 12.80 -21.63 12.94
N VAL A 75 13.35 -21.92 14.11
CA VAL A 75 14.70 -22.47 14.21
C VAL A 75 14.58 -23.99 14.19
N CYS A 76 15.24 -24.60 13.22
CA CYS A 76 15.22 -26.04 13.00
C CYS A 76 16.54 -26.66 13.47
N ALA A 77 16.49 -27.59 14.41
CA ALA A 77 17.65 -28.39 14.81
C ALA A 77 17.48 -29.82 14.26
N PHE A 78 18.37 -30.23 13.36
CA PHE A 78 18.34 -31.56 12.76
C PHE A 78 19.43 -32.46 13.36
N ASP A 79 19.02 -33.57 13.96
CA ASP A 79 19.91 -34.62 14.46
C ASP A 79 20.12 -35.67 13.36
N LYS A 80 21.28 -35.61 12.70
CA LYS A 80 21.67 -36.52 11.61
C LYS A 80 21.73 -37.99 12.04
N LYS A 81 22.12 -38.28 13.29
CA LYS A 81 22.27 -39.67 13.76
C LYS A 81 20.92 -40.31 14.02
N ARG A 82 19.96 -39.52 14.52
CA ARG A 82 18.61 -40.00 14.85
C ARG A 82 17.59 -39.78 13.73
N GLY A 83 17.94 -39.02 12.69
CA GLY A 83 17.02 -38.64 11.62
C GLY A 83 15.85 -37.78 12.10
N THR A 84 16.03 -37.01 13.18
CA THR A 84 14.94 -36.23 13.79
C THR A 84 15.13 -34.72 13.59
N LEU A 85 14.03 -34.01 13.33
CA LEU A 85 13.99 -32.56 13.17
C LEU A 85 13.18 -31.94 14.30
N ARG A 86 13.80 -31.06 15.10
CA ARG A 86 13.12 -30.27 16.11
C ARG A 86 12.86 -28.86 15.60
N LEU A 87 11.60 -28.48 15.51
CA LEU A 87 11.17 -27.14 15.13
C LEU A 87 10.90 -26.31 16.39
N VAL A 88 11.60 -25.18 16.55
CA VAL A 88 11.36 -24.22 17.62
C VAL A 88 10.76 -22.96 16.99
N PRO A 89 9.47 -22.64 17.25
CA PRO A 89 8.84 -21.45 16.69
C PRO A 89 9.50 -20.19 17.25
N THR A 90 10.08 -19.35 16.38
CA THR A 90 10.79 -18.13 16.78
C THR A 90 10.02 -16.85 16.47
N ALA A 91 9.18 -16.83 15.42
CA ALA A 91 8.36 -15.64 15.08
C ALA A 91 6.84 -15.85 15.22
N GLU A 92 6.36 -17.04 15.59
CA GLU A 92 4.93 -17.21 15.97
C GLU A 92 4.64 -16.67 17.38
N ARG A 93 5.64 -16.67 18.26
CA ARG A 93 5.56 -16.15 19.65
C ARG A 93 6.76 -15.29 20.08
N GLY A 94 7.83 -15.22 19.29
CA GLY A 94 9.04 -14.45 19.59
C GLY A 94 9.18 -13.21 18.70
N SER A 95 10.34 -12.56 18.78
CA SER A 95 10.63 -11.34 18.02
C SER A 95 11.90 -11.54 17.20
N ILE A 96 11.85 -11.21 15.91
CA ILE A 96 13.04 -11.11 15.06
C ILE A 96 13.57 -9.68 15.22
N PHE A 97 14.86 -9.58 15.54
CA PHE A 97 15.55 -8.32 15.76
C PHE A 97 16.39 -8.00 14.52
N ALA A 98 16.20 -6.83 13.92
CA ALA A 98 17.15 -6.28 12.97
C ALA A 98 18.30 -5.67 13.78
N LEU A 99 19.46 -6.31 13.77
CA LEU A 99 20.63 -5.91 14.56
C LEU A 99 21.38 -4.79 13.82
N GLU A 100 21.55 -3.65 14.50
CA GLU A 100 22.48 -2.60 14.12
C GLU A 100 23.80 -2.81 14.85
N GLN A 101 24.92 -2.71 14.12
CA GLN A 101 26.27 -2.78 14.69
C GLN A 101 26.96 -1.43 14.52
N ARG A 102 27.62 -0.96 15.58
CA ARG A 102 28.44 0.26 15.56
C ARG A 102 29.82 -0.03 16.13
N THR A 103 30.86 0.39 15.42
CA THR A 103 32.24 0.25 15.89
C THR A 103 32.60 1.42 16.82
N LYS A 104 33.09 1.12 18.02
CA LYS A 104 33.41 2.12 19.05
C LYS A 104 34.45 3.14 18.59
N GLU A 105 35.37 2.73 17.72
CA GLU A 105 36.44 3.57 17.18
C GLU A 105 35.91 4.73 16.29
N TYR A 106 34.79 4.52 15.59
CA TYR A 106 34.24 5.52 14.68
C TYR A 106 33.44 6.63 15.38
N ASP A 107 32.83 6.36 16.53
CA ASP A 107 32.05 7.36 17.27
C ASP A 107 32.95 8.42 17.94
N GLY A 108 34.21 8.09 18.24
CA GLY A 108 35.17 9.01 18.87
C GLY A 108 35.71 10.11 17.94
N ARG A 109 35.64 9.93 16.62
CA ARG A 109 36.33 10.83 15.67
C ARG A 109 35.50 12.03 15.19
N ARG A 110 34.22 12.12 15.58
CA ARG A 110 33.34 13.27 15.27
C ARG A 110 33.30 14.37 16.35
N GLY A 111 34.05 14.23 17.44
CA GLY A 111 34.07 15.16 18.57
C GLY A 111 35.07 16.32 18.47
N GLY A 112 35.36 16.86 17.28
CA GLY A 112 36.35 17.93 17.09
C GLY A 112 35.79 19.12 16.33
N GLY A 113 35.11 20.04 17.02
CA GLY A 113 34.75 21.37 16.49
C GLY A 113 33.34 21.84 16.83
N GLY A 114 33.06 22.14 18.10
CA GLY A 114 31.80 22.74 18.52
C GLY A 114 32.00 23.44 19.85
N GLY A 115 32.04 24.77 19.83
CA GLY A 115 32.56 25.61 20.90
C GLY A 115 31.79 25.51 22.22
N GLY A 116 32.52 25.77 23.30
CA GLY A 116 31.98 25.94 24.63
C GLY A 116 31.08 27.18 24.76
N GLY A 117 30.07 27.02 25.60
CA GLY A 117 29.20 28.06 26.15
C GLY A 117 28.25 27.30 27.08
N GLY A 118 28.39 27.38 28.40
CA GLY A 118 28.45 28.59 29.19
C GLY A 118 27.18 28.58 30.04
N THR A 119 27.31 28.10 31.28
CA THR A 119 26.28 28.15 32.31
C THR A 119 25.97 29.60 32.66
N GLY A 120 24.71 30.02 32.54
CA GLY A 120 24.28 31.35 32.94
C GLY A 120 22.77 31.43 33.18
N ALA A 121 22.38 31.48 34.44
CA ALA A 121 21.08 31.93 34.90
C ALA A 121 20.98 33.46 34.74
N GLY A 122 19.78 33.99 34.45
CA GLY A 122 19.54 35.43 34.50
C GLY A 122 18.30 35.88 33.74
N ALA A 123 17.33 36.40 34.49
CA ALA A 123 16.15 37.10 34.02
C ALA A 123 16.46 38.50 33.46
N GLY A 124 15.56 39.09 32.67
CA GLY A 124 15.45 40.55 32.54
C GLY A 124 15.24 41.11 31.14
N THR A 125 13.99 41.54 30.89
CA THR A 125 13.55 42.83 30.29
C THR A 125 14.02 43.33 28.91
N ALA A 126 12.99 43.74 28.16
CA ALA A 126 12.93 44.58 26.96
C ALA A 126 13.82 45.84 26.93
N ALA A 127 14.30 46.22 25.73
CA ALA A 127 13.81 47.39 24.96
C ALA A 127 14.87 47.96 23.97
N ALA A 128 14.38 48.18 22.73
CA ALA A 128 14.58 49.34 21.83
C ALA A 128 15.97 49.81 21.32
N ALA A 129 15.95 50.11 19.99
CA ALA A 129 16.78 51.02 19.19
C ALA A 129 18.27 50.65 19.01
N GLY A 130 18.94 50.84 17.87
CA GLY A 130 18.63 51.44 16.57
C GLY A 130 19.95 51.68 15.81
N GLY A 131 19.89 51.79 14.48
CA GLY A 131 20.78 52.66 13.68
C GLY A 131 22.17 52.17 13.21
N GLY A 132 22.41 52.33 11.90
CA GLY A 132 23.73 52.45 11.22
C GLY A 132 24.45 51.13 10.95
N GLY A 133 25.04 50.81 9.80
CA GLY A 133 25.50 51.61 8.66
C GLY A 133 26.93 51.17 8.31
N GLY A 134 27.20 50.81 7.05
CA GLY A 134 28.54 50.92 6.44
C GLY A 134 29.35 49.63 6.16
N GLY A 135 29.87 49.56 4.92
CA GLY A 135 31.10 48.87 4.48
C GLY A 135 31.02 47.34 4.32
N GLY A 136 31.35 46.70 3.20
CA GLY A 136 32.38 47.00 2.21
C GLY A 136 33.55 46.04 2.43
N GLY A 137 33.71 45.02 1.57
CA GLY A 137 34.83 44.07 1.66
C GLY A 137 34.66 42.90 0.69
N ASN A 138 35.21 43.05 -0.52
CA ASN A 138 35.53 41.97 -1.43
C ASN A 138 36.68 41.17 -0.85
N ASP A 139 36.58 39.83 -0.81
CA ASP A 139 37.76 38.97 -0.80
C ASP A 139 37.55 37.82 -1.79
N ASP A 140 38.29 37.97 -2.88
CA ASP A 140 38.58 36.99 -3.92
C ASP A 140 39.64 36.03 -3.38
N VAL A 141 39.27 34.76 -3.18
CA VAL A 141 40.23 33.69 -2.86
C VAL A 141 40.07 32.59 -3.90
N THR A 142 40.99 32.64 -4.85
CA THR A 142 41.30 31.60 -5.82
C THR A 142 42.18 30.55 -5.13
N THR A 143 41.70 29.32 -4.94
CA THR A 143 42.56 28.20 -4.52
C THR A 143 42.43 27.02 -5.47
N THR A 144 43.54 26.73 -6.13
CA THR A 144 43.77 25.71 -7.13
C THR A 144 44.20 24.39 -6.47
N THR A 145 43.61 23.29 -6.95
CA THR A 145 44.13 21.89 -7.01
C THR A 145 44.45 21.09 -5.74
N THR A 146 43.76 19.96 -5.56
CA THR A 146 44.34 18.61 -5.82
C THR A 146 43.27 17.51 -5.73
N ALA A 147 43.47 16.47 -6.55
CA ALA A 147 42.54 15.41 -6.87
C ALA A 147 42.48 14.28 -5.82
N ALA A 148 41.27 13.79 -5.50
CA ALA A 148 40.90 12.37 -5.42
C ALA A 148 39.54 12.22 -4.73
N GLY A 149 38.58 11.55 -5.40
CA GLY A 149 37.33 11.10 -4.79
C GLY A 149 36.09 11.63 -5.51
N GLY A 150 35.39 10.74 -6.22
CA GLY A 150 34.13 11.03 -6.92
C GLY A 150 33.02 11.39 -5.94
N GLY A 151 32.97 12.65 -5.51
CA GLY A 151 31.82 13.25 -4.86
C GLY A 151 30.87 13.78 -5.93
N GLY A 152 29.71 13.14 -6.09
CA GLY A 152 28.62 13.71 -6.90
C GLY A 152 28.36 15.14 -6.40
N SER A 153 28.58 16.13 -7.27
CA SER A 153 28.42 17.53 -6.88
C SER A 153 26.97 17.75 -6.44
N MET A 154 26.76 17.97 -5.15
CA MET A 154 25.43 18.33 -4.65
C MET A 154 24.95 19.58 -5.39
N SER A 155 23.76 19.48 -5.97
CA SER A 155 23.17 20.61 -6.68
C SER A 155 23.04 21.79 -5.71
N ALA A 156 23.12 23.02 -6.21
CA ALA A 156 22.93 24.21 -5.38
C ALA A 156 21.56 24.18 -4.66
N SER A 157 20.56 23.54 -5.27
CA SER A 157 19.24 23.32 -4.66
C SER A 157 19.30 22.39 -3.45
N ASP A 158 20.10 21.32 -3.49
CA ASP A 158 20.21 20.37 -2.38
C ASP A 158 20.97 20.97 -1.20
N ARG A 159 22.02 21.76 -1.48
CA ARG A 159 22.74 22.52 -0.45
C ARG A 159 21.85 23.55 0.23
N MET A 160 21.00 24.25 -0.53
CA MET A 160 20.04 25.21 0.01
C MET A 160 18.95 24.51 0.84
N GLN A 161 18.48 23.34 0.40
CA GLN A 161 17.49 22.55 1.14
C GLN A 161 18.06 22.09 2.49
N MET A 162 19.28 21.56 2.52
CA MET A 162 19.94 21.18 3.78
C MET A 162 20.10 22.37 4.73
N LEU A 163 20.49 23.54 4.23
CA LEU A 163 20.60 24.75 5.05
C LEU A 163 19.26 25.20 5.64
N VAL A 164 18.16 25.10 4.86
CA VAL A 164 16.82 25.46 5.35
C VAL A 164 16.28 24.43 6.33
N ASP A 165 16.62 23.15 6.17
CA ASP A 165 16.23 22.11 7.11
C ASP A 165 17.02 22.21 8.41
N SER A 166 18.31 22.58 8.36
CA SER A 166 19.16 22.74 9.55
C SER A 166 18.97 24.06 10.30
N PHE A 167 18.70 25.17 9.60
CA PHE A 167 18.70 26.52 10.21
C PHE A 167 17.47 27.37 9.88
N GLY A 168 16.55 26.86 9.05
CA GLY A 168 15.33 27.59 8.69
C GLY A 168 14.32 27.67 9.83
N SER A 169 13.66 28.82 9.97
CA SER A 169 12.51 28.91 10.88
C SER A 169 11.38 27.98 10.42
N ARG A 170 10.52 27.54 11.36
CA ARG A 170 9.35 26.68 11.05
C ARG A 170 8.49 27.25 9.91
N LYS A 171 8.41 28.57 9.78
CA LYS A 171 7.68 29.24 8.68
C LYS A 171 8.37 29.01 7.33
N LYS A 172 9.70 29.08 7.27
CA LYS A 172 10.50 28.87 6.05
C LYS A 172 10.51 27.40 5.63
N GLN A 173 10.62 26.47 6.58
CA GLN A 173 10.49 25.03 6.31
C GLN A 173 9.11 24.68 5.74
N LYS A 174 8.02 25.24 6.30
CA LYS A 174 6.67 25.02 5.78
C LYS A 174 6.50 25.56 4.35
N VAL A 175 7.08 26.71 4.03
CA VAL A 175 7.07 27.27 2.67
C VAL A 175 7.87 26.40 1.70
N MET A 176 9.06 25.90 2.09
CA MET A 176 9.85 25.00 1.24
C MET A 176 9.18 23.66 1.02
N ASN A 177 8.60 23.05 2.06
CA ASN A 177 7.80 21.83 1.91
C ASN A 177 6.57 22.06 1.02
N SER A 178 5.94 23.23 1.11
CA SER A 178 4.83 23.58 0.21
C SER A 178 5.29 23.75 -1.24
N ARG A 179 6.48 24.32 -1.48
CA ARG A 179 7.06 24.46 -2.82
C ARG A 179 7.51 23.11 -3.39
N ALA A 180 8.09 22.25 -2.57
CA ALA A 180 8.49 20.88 -2.97
C ALA A 180 7.26 20.00 -3.27
N SER A 181 6.21 20.08 -2.44
CA SER A 181 4.94 19.37 -2.67
C SER A 181 4.18 19.88 -3.90
N ASN A 182 4.38 21.15 -4.26
CA ASN A 182 3.82 21.76 -5.47
C ASN A 182 4.80 21.74 -6.65
N ARG A 183 5.96 21.09 -6.53
CA ARG A 183 6.89 20.94 -7.66
C ARG A 183 6.23 19.97 -8.62
N VAL A 184 5.66 20.54 -9.69
CA VAL A 184 4.99 19.76 -10.71
C VAL A 184 6.03 18.84 -11.33
N ASN A 185 5.88 17.53 -11.14
CA ASN A 185 6.79 16.57 -11.73
C ASN A 185 6.68 16.75 -13.25
N ILE A 186 7.75 17.20 -13.90
CA ILE A 186 7.73 17.55 -15.32
C ILE A 186 7.37 16.31 -16.16
N HIS A 187 7.69 15.11 -15.65
CA HIS A 187 7.27 13.83 -16.24
C HIS A 187 5.78 13.49 -16.02
N SER A 188 5.08 14.20 -15.12
CA SER A 188 3.63 14.08 -14.89
C SER A 188 2.83 15.29 -15.38
N VAL A 189 3.46 16.31 -15.98
CA VAL A 189 2.76 17.40 -16.66
C VAL A 189 2.33 16.91 -18.04
N VAL A 190 1.14 16.31 -18.06
CA VAL A 190 0.44 16.02 -19.31
C VAL A 190 -0.02 17.34 -19.91
N GLY A 191 0.73 17.90 -20.86
CA GLY A 191 0.30 19.08 -21.63
C GLY A 191 1.38 19.97 -22.23
N THR A 192 2.62 19.93 -21.75
CA THR A 192 3.74 20.76 -22.31
C THR A 192 4.74 19.96 -23.14
N GLY A 193 4.50 18.66 -23.32
CA GLY A 193 5.41 17.77 -24.04
C GLY A 193 5.60 18.12 -25.51
N GLU A 194 4.63 18.73 -26.18
CA GLU A 194 4.73 19.03 -27.62
C GLU A 194 5.70 20.20 -27.90
N VAL A 195 5.54 21.32 -27.19
CA VAL A 195 6.44 22.50 -27.31
C VAL A 195 7.85 22.21 -26.81
N MET A 196 7.99 21.36 -25.78
CA MET A 196 9.30 20.91 -25.31
C MET A 196 9.93 19.86 -26.22
N MET A 197 9.18 18.89 -26.78
CA MET A 197 9.75 17.94 -27.74
C MET A 197 10.21 18.64 -29.02
N GLU A 198 9.50 19.69 -29.46
CA GLU A 198 9.93 20.50 -30.60
C GLU A 198 11.20 21.32 -30.26
N SER A 199 11.30 21.87 -29.05
CA SER A 199 12.50 22.56 -28.57
C SER A 199 13.71 21.62 -28.36
N VAL A 200 13.46 20.39 -27.92
CA VAL A 200 14.49 19.35 -27.73
C VAL A 200 14.92 18.76 -29.08
N ALA A 201 14.00 18.58 -30.02
CA ALA A 201 14.31 18.17 -31.39
C ALA A 201 15.16 19.22 -32.13
N GLY A 202 15.00 20.50 -31.77
CA GLY A 202 15.79 21.63 -32.26
C GLY A 202 17.18 21.78 -31.61
N GLN A 203 17.49 21.10 -30.50
CA GLN A 203 18.83 21.18 -29.91
C GLN A 203 19.87 20.43 -30.77
N GLU A 204 20.90 21.16 -31.20
CA GLU A 204 22.13 20.61 -31.81
C GLU A 204 22.92 19.89 -30.72
N GLY A 205 22.83 18.56 -30.69
CA GLY A 205 23.52 17.73 -29.68
C GLY A 205 22.93 16.34 -29.49
N ILE A 206 21.68 16.13 -29.92
CA ILE A 206 21.06 14.80 -29.92
C ILE A 206 21.52 14.03 -31.16
N SER A 207 22.07 12.83 -30.97
CA SER A 207 22.58 12.00 -32.06
C SER A 207 21.50 11.74 -33.12
N ARG A 208 21.92 11.67 -34.39
CA ARG A 208 21.02 11.36 -35.52
C ARG A 208 20.25 10.05 -35.31
N GLU A 209 20.86 9.08 -34.62
CA GLU A 209 20.24 7.80 -34.29
C GLU A 209 19.06 7.95 -33.31
N ASN A 210 19.19 8.78 -32.26
CA ASN A 210 18.11 9.07 -31.34
C ASN A 210 16.99 9.91 -32.00
N LYS A 211 17.34 10.85 -32.88
CA LYS A 211 16.34 11.58 -33.69
C LYS A 211 15.54 10.63 -34.60
N ARG A 212 16.23 9.67 -35.22
CA ARG A 212 15.61 8.65 -36.07
C ARG A 212 14.71 7.71 -35.26
N GLY A 213 15.13 7.25 -34.09
CA GLY A 213 14.30 6.44 -33.19
C GLY A 213 13.03 7.17 -32.72
N MET A 214 13.10 8.48 -32.48
CA MET A 214 11.92 9.29 -32.13
C MET A 214 10.98 9.54 -33.33
N MET A 215 11.50 9.59 -34.55
CA MET A 215 10.69 9.75 -35.77
C MET A 215 10.09 8.43 -36.27
N GLU A 216 10.85 7.33 -36.23
CA GLU A 216 10.41 6.00 -36.69
C GLU A 216 9.42 5.35 -35.70
N GLY A 217 9.42 5.74 -34.42
CA GLY A 217 8.35 5.41 -33.46
C GLY A 217 7.04 6.21 -33.66
N GLY A 218 7.00 7.14 -34.63
CA GLY A 218 5.94 8.13 -34.84
C GLY A 218 4.70 7.65 -35.62
N GLY A 219 4.48 6.35 -35.77
CA GLY A 219 3.43 5.78 -36.64
C GLY A 219 1.98 6.14 -36.30
N ALA A 220 1.71 6.63 -35.09
CA ALA A 220 0.48 7.33 -34.77
C ALA A 220 0.81 8.39 -33.72
N LYS A 221 0.50 9.67 -33.99
CA LYS A 221 0.53 10.72 -32.96
C LYS A 221 -0.47 10.32 -31.87
N VAL A 222 -0.02 9.57 -30.87
CA VAL A 222 -0.84 9.23 -29.71
C VAL A 222 -1.14 10.54 -29.02
N ASN A 223 -2.41 10.93 -29.05
CA ASN A 223 -2.87 12.11 -28.36
C ASN A 223 -2.62 11.92 -26.86
N ASN A 224 -1.72 12.74 -26.28
CA ASN A 224 -1.34 12.66 -24.87
C ASN A 224 -2.55 12.69 -23.92
N VAL A 225 -3.62 13.40 -24.32
CA VAL A 225 -4.88 13.42 -23.58
C VAL A 225 -5.50 12.03 -23.55
N ASP A 226 -5.61 11.36 -24.69
CA ASP A 226 -6.22 10.03 -24.77
C ASP A 226 -5.39 8.99 -23.97
N ALA A 227 -4.06 9.06 -24.04
CA ALA A 227 -3.17 8.21 -23.24
C ALA A 227 -3.34 8.44 -21.72
N ALA A 228 -3.44 9.69 -21.27
CA ALA A 228 -3.65 10.01 -19.86
C ALA A 228 -5.04 9.54 -19.37
N TYR A 229 -6.08 9.69 -20.20
CA TYR A 229 -7.41 9.17 -19.90
C TYR A 229 -7.43 7.65 -19.84
N GLU A 230 -6.73 6.98 -20.73
CA GLU A 230 -6.61 5.53 -20.71
C GLU A 230 -5.88 5.04 -19.44
N GLN A 231 -4.78 5.70 -19.05
CA GLN A 231 -4.08 5.38 -17.81
C GLN A 231 -4.94 5.61 -16.57
N ALA A 232 -5.69 6.72 -16.53
CA ALA A 232 -6.65 7.00 -15.46
C ALA A 232 -7.74 5.92 -15.39
N ARG A 233 -8.23 5.47 -16.55
CA ARG A 233 -9.21 4.39 -16.66
C ARG A 233 -8.66 3.06 -16.15
N ARG A 234 -7.45 2.67 -16.57
CA ARG A 234 -6.76 1.45 -16.09
C ARG A 234 -6.55 1.46 -14.58
N LYS A 235 -6.35 2.63 -13.96
CA LYS A 235 -6.21 2.76 -12.50
C LYS A 235 -7.55 2.66 -11.74
N MET A 236 -8.63 3.14 -12.36
CA MET A 236 -9.97 3.19 -11.76
C MET A 236 -10.76 1.89 -11.96
N LEU A 237 -10.68 1.28 -13.14
CA LEU A 237 -11.41 0.06 -13.47
C LEU A 237 -10.69 -1.18 -12.94
N PRO A 238 -11.42 -2.29 -12.73
CA PRO A 238 -10.78 -3.59 -12.59
C PRO A 238 -10.00 -3.95 -13.86
N HIS A 239 -9.07 -4.90 -13.78
CA HIS A 239 -8.38 -5.39 -14.97
C HIS A 239 -9.40 -5.89 -16.01
N TYR A 240 -9.20 -5.53 -17.27
CA TYR A 240 -10.10 -5.87 -18.37
C TYR A 240 -9.34 -6.28 -19.62
N ASP A 241 -9.96 -7.17 -20.39
CA ASP A 241 -9.49 -7.60 -21.70
C ASP A 241 -10.23 -6.82 -22.81
N VAL A 242 -9.48 -6.04 -23.60
CA VAL A 242 -10.01 -5.21 -24.69
C VAL A 242 -10.35 -6.07 -25.90
N ASP A 243 -9.62 -7.17 -26.09
CA ASP A 243 -9.70 -8.04 -27.26
C ASP A 243 -10.61 -9.26 -27.01
N ALA A 244 -11.37 -9.24 -25.91
CA ALA A 244 -12.32 -10.27 -25.56
C ALA A 244 -13.35 -10.50 -26.68
N ASP A 245 -13.54 -11.77 -27.04
CA ASP A 245 -14.51 -12.24 -28.04
C ASP A 245 -15.96 -12.29 -27.51
N ALA A 246 -16.16 -12.15 -26.19
CA ALA A 246 -17.45 -12.21 -25.53
C ALA A 246 -17.52 -11.25 -24.33
N PRO A 247 -18.70 -10.65 -24.02
CA PRO A 247 -18.84 -9.70 -22.93
C PRO A 247 -18.38 -10.23 -21.56
N CYS A 248 -18.69 -11.50 -21.26
CA CYS A 248 -18.30 -12.14 -19.99
C CYS A 248 -16.79 -12.38 -19.82
N LYS A 249 -15.99 -12.25 -20.88
CA LYS A 249 -14.53 -12.35 -20.81
C LYS A 249 -13.85 -10.98 -20.63
N VAL A 250 -14.56 -9.88 -20.86
CA VAL A 250 -14.00 -8.52 -20.68
C VAL A 250 -13.60 -8.27 -19.23
N TYR A 251 -14.44 -8.69 -18.27
CA TYR A 251 -14.18 -8.55 -16.84
C TYR A 251 -14.39 -9.90 -16.15
N ASP A 252 -13.40 -10.35 -15.39
CA ASP A 252 -13.48 -11.59 -14.62
C ASP A 252 -13.48 -11.32 -13.11
N ALA A 253 -14.55 -11.75 -12.42
CA ALA A 253 -14.69 -11.57 -10.99
C ALA A 253 -13.59 -12.30 -10.18
N GLN A 254 -13.09 -13.43 -10.66
CA GLN A 254 -12.01 -14.16 -10.00
C GLN A 254 -10.71 -13.37 -10.03
N SER A 255 -10.38 -12.75 -11.17
CA SER A 255 -9.23 -11.84 -11.31
C SER A 255 -9.36 -10.59 -10.44
N ILE A 256 -10.57 -10.05 -10.30
CA ILE A 256 -10.84 -8.91 -9.39
C ILE A 256 -10.56 -9.31 -7.93
N ALA A 257 -11.13 -10.44 -7.49
CA ALA A 257 -10.94 -10.96 -6.15
C ALA A 257 -9.51 -11.42 -5.88
N GLY A 258 -8.80 -11.91 -6.89
CA GLY A 258 -7.54 -12.63 -6.71
C GLY A 258 -7.74 -14.03 -6.12
N THR A 259 -6.76 -14.90 -6.35
CA THR A 259 -6.87 -16.35 -6.09
C THR A 259 -7.28 -16.68 -4.66
N LEU A 260 -6.57 -16.13 -3.66
CA LEU A 260 -6.82 -16.47 -2.25
C LEU A 260 -8.21 -16.05 -1.76
N ALA A 261 -8.66 -14.84 -2.12
CA ALA A 261 -9.98 -14.37 -1.73
C ALA A 261 -11.09 -15.13 -2.47
N TRP A 262 -10.88 -15.45 -3.75
CA TRP A 262 -11.82 -16.22 -4.56
C TRP A 262 -11.97 -17.66 -4.08
N ASP A 263 -10.87 -18.32 -3.70
CA ASP A 263 -10.89 -19.65 -3.10
C ASP A 263 -11.67 -19.65 -1.79
N ARG A 264 -11.48 -18.61 -0.96
CA ARG A 264 -12.23 -18.48 0.30
C ARG A 264 -13.72 -18.27 0.06
N VAL A 265 -14.09 -17.42 -0.90
CA VAL A 265 -15.47 -17.22 -1.36
C VAL A 265 -16.07 -18.54 -1.87
N SER A 266 -15.31 -19.27 -2.68
CA SER A 266 -15.73 -20.54 -3.27
C SER A 266 -16.09 -21.57 -2.21
N ARG A 267 -15.18 -21.80 -1.24
CA ARG A 267 -15.41 -22.76 -0.15
C ARG A 267 -16.63 -22.42 0.71
N ILE A 268 -16.90 -21.13 0.94
CA ILE A 268 -18.07 -20.71 1.73
C ILE A 268 -19.35 -21.01 0.94
N VAL A 269 -19.38 -20.64 -0.34
CA VAL A 269 -20.55 -20.87 -1.20
C VAL A 269 -20.82 -22.36 -1.39
N GLU A 270 -19.79 -23.15 -1.71
CA GLU A 270 -19.90 -24.60 -1.88
C GLU A 270 -20.45 -25.25 -0.60
N LYS A 271 -19.90 -24.92 0.57
CA LYS A 271 -20.41 -25.43 1.86
C LYS A 271 -21.86 -25.06 2.13
N VAL A 272 -22.33 -23.89 1.71
CA VAL A 272 -23.73 -23.49 1.87
C VAL A 272 -24.64 -24.24 0.89
N LEU A 273 -24.19 -24.46 -0.34
CA LEU A 273 -24.94 -25.20 -1.34
C LEU A 273 -25.01 -26.71 -1.02
N GLU A 274 -23.93 -27.32 -0.51
CA GLU A 274 -23.92 -28.72 -0.04
C GLU A 274 -24.95 -28.96 1.09
N LYS A 275 -25.08 -28.00 2.02
CA LYS A 275 -26.08 -28.09 3.10
C LYS A 275 -27.53 -28.02 2.59
N ARG A 276 -27.77 -27.27 1.52
CA ARG A 276 -29.08 -27.19 0.88
C ARG A 276 -29.50 -28.52 0.25
N GLU A 277 -28.55 -29.31 -0.24
CA GLU A 277 -28.83 -30.61 -0.86
C GLU A 277 -29.07 -31.72 0.18
N SER A 278 -28.84 -31.45 1.46
CA SER A 278 -29.12 -32.41 2.53
C SER A 278 -30.63 -32.58 2.74
N PRO A 279 -31.11 -33.79 3.07
CA PRO A 279 -32.56 -34.09 3.20
C PRO A 279 -33.28 -33.28 4.30
N ASP A 280 -32.55 -32.77 5.28
CA ASP A 280 -33.07 -31.85 6.33
C ASP A 280 -33.13 -30.38 5.86
N GLY A 281 -32.83 -30.12 4.58
CA GLY A 281 -32.29 -28.87 4.07
C GLY A 281 -33.28 -27.89 3.44
N ASP A 282 -34.44 -27.64 4.05
CA ASP A 282 -35.26 -26.46 3.68
C ASP A 282 -34.69 -25.16 4.28
N GLN A 283 -33.36 -25.06 4.30
CA GLN A 283 -32.63 -23.96 4.91
C GLN A 283 -32.54 -22.80 3.91
N ASP A 284 -32.92 -21.59 4.33
CA ASP A 284 -32.74 -20.34 3.58
C ASP A 284 -31.24 -20.12 3.27
N TRP A 285 -30.77 -20.68 2.16
CA TRP A 285 -29.37 -20.61 1.73
C TRP A 285 -28.95 -19.17 1.41
N ILE A 286 -29.89 -18.32 0.99
CA ILE A 286 -29.66 -16.89 0.77
C ILE A 286 -29.38 -16.22 2.12
N GLY A 287 -30.14 -16.55 3.15
CA GLY A 287 -29.88 -16.12 4.52
C GLY A 287 -28.59 -16.65 5.11
N ALA A 288 -28.18 -17.87 4.76
CA ALA A 288 -26.89 -18.41 5.16
C ALA A 288 -25.71 -17.64 4.53
N LEU A 289 -25.84 -17.17 3.28
CA LEU A 289 -24.80 -16.37 2.62
C LEU A 289 -24.81 -14.90 3.05
N LEU A 290 -25.97 -14.25 3.04
CA LEU A 290 -26.10 -12.81 3.29
C LEU A 290 -26.29 -12.46 4.79
N GLY A 291 -26.45 -13.48 5.64
CA GLY A 291 -26.68 -13.37 7.07
C GLY A 291 -28.18 -13.36 7.43
N ALA A 292 -28.55 -13.97 8.55
CA ALA A 292 -29.95 -14.17 8.94
C ALA A 292 -30.77 -12.86 9.07
N ASN A 293 -30.14 -11.76 9.45
CA ASN A 293 -30.84 -10.50 9.74
C ASN A 293 -31.24 -9.76 8.45
N GLY A 294 -32.52 -9.86 8.06
CA GLY A 294 -33.07 -9.22 6.87
C GLY A 294 -32.85 -7.71 6.79
N SER A 295 -32.81 -7.00 7.93
CA SER A 295 -32.63 -5.53 7.99
C SER A 295 -31.28 -5.03 7.48
N HIS A 296 -30.30 -5.91 7.28
CA HIS A 296 -28.97 -5.57 6.78
C HIS A 296 -28.67 -6.20 5.41
N ARG A 297 -29.59 -6.98 4.83
CA ARG A 297 -29.42 -7.59 3.51
C ARG A 297 -29.70 -6.53 2.43
N PRO A 298 -28.78 -6.28 1.49
CA PRO A 298 -29.07 -5.44 0.34
C PRO A 298 -30.14 -6.10 -0.53
N GLN A 299 -31.28 -5.42 -0.72
CA GLN A 299 -32.41 -5.97 -1.46
C GLN A 299 -32.02 -6.33 -2.90
N SER A 300 -31.12 -5.55 -3.53
CA SER A 300 -30.62 -5.82 -4.88
C SER A 300 -29.95 -7.19 -5.01
N LEU A 301 -29.25 -7.64 -3.97
CA LEU A 301 -28.54 -8.92 -3.99
C LEU A 301 -29.46 -10.08 -3.65
N THR A 302 -30.41 -9.87 -2.74
CA THR A 302 -31.45 -10.87 -2.43
C THR A 302 -32.24 -11.20 -3.70
N THR A 303 -32.78 -10.20 -4.39
CA THR A 303 -33.53 -10.41 -5.65
C THR A 303 -32.66 -11.03 -6.75
N LEU A 304 -31.37 -10.68 -6.80
CA LEU A 304 -30.46 -11.30 -7.76
C LEU A 304 -30.20 -12.78 -7.45
N LEU A 305 -30.02 -13.17 -6.19
CA LEU A 305 -29.87 -14.57 -5.79
C LEU A 305 -31.15 -15.38 -6.00
N GLU A 306 -32.31 -14.80 -5.71
CA GLU A 306 -33.63 -15.42 -5.97
C GLU A 306 -33.83 -15.73 -7.46
N SER A 307 -33.26 -14.92 -8.35
CA SER A 307 -33.32 -15.14 -9.80
C SER A 307 -32.37 -16.24 -10.31
N ILE A 308 -31.44 -16.71 -9.47
CA ILE A 308 -30.44 -17.72 -9.85
C ILE A 308 -30.90 -19.09 -9.36
N ASP A 309 -31.18 -19.98 -10.30
CA ASP A 309 -31.39 -21.39 -10.00
C ASP A 309 -30.04 -22.07 -9.72
N PRO A 310 -29.78 -22.54 -8.48
CA PRO A 310 -28.50 -23.15 -8.13
C PRO A 310 -28.21 -24.45 -8.90
N ALA A 311 -29.23 -25.14 -9.42
CA ALA A 311 -29.04 -26.39 -10.17
C ALA A 311 -28.50 -26.18 -11.60
N LYS A 312 -28.59 -24.96 -12.15
CA LYS A 312 -28.18 -24.69 -13.53
C LYS A 312 -26.66 -24.61 -13.68
N LYS A 313 -26.11 -25.16 -14.76
CA LYS A 313 -24.67 -25.04 -15.07
C LYS A 313 -24.23 -23.57 -15.12
N GLY A 314 -23.23 -23.22 -14.31
CA GLY A 314 -22.69 -21.86 -14.20
C GLY A 314 -23.40 -20.96 -13.17
N SER A 315 -24.49 -21.42 -12.55
CA SER A 315 -25.12 -20.74 -11.40
C SER A 315 -24.13 -20.52 -10.27
N ASN A 316 -23.28 -21.52 -9.99
CA ASN A 316 -22.32 -21.51 -8.90
C ASN A 316 -21.35 -20.33 -9.04
N TYR A 317 -20.81 -20.09 -10.23
CA TYR A 317 -19.99 -18.90 -10.49
C TYR A 317 -20.76 -17.62 -10.17
N ARG A 318 -22.00 -17.48 -10.66
CA ARG A 318 -22.83 -16.28 -10.39
C ARG A 318 -23.09 -16.10 -8.89
N ILE A 319 -23.39 -17.16 -8.15
CA ILE A 319 -23.60 -17.11 -6.69
C ILE A 319 -22.30 -16.67 -5.98
N LYS A 320 -21.14 -17.20 -6.39
CA LYS A 320 -19.83 -16.75 -5.91
C LYS A 320 -19.60 -15.26 -6.16
N VAL A 321 -19.95 -14.76 -7.36
CA VAL A 321 -19.86 -13.32 -7.68
C VAL A 321 -20.79 -12.50 -6.79
N VAL A 322 -22.06 -12.90 -6.61
CA VAL A 322 -23.00 -12.16 -5.74
C VAL A 322 -22.52 -12.15 -4.29
N PHE A 323 -22.02 -13.28 -3.78
CA PHE A 323 -21.48 -13.34 -2.43
C PHE A 323 -20.23 -12.46 -2.26
N PHE A 324 -19.31 -12.46 -3.24
CA PHE A 324 -18.17 -11.55 -3.22
C PHE A 324 -18.60 -10.08 -3.28
N LEU A 325 -19.57 -9.74 -4.14
CA LEU A 325 -20.18 -8.41 -4.23
C LEU A 325 -20.78 -7.96 -2.90
N PHE A 326 -21.46 -8.86 -2.18
CA PHE A 326 -21.95 -8.58 -0.83
C PHE A 326 -20.83 -8.19 0.14
N LEU A 327 -19.70 -8.90 0.12
CA LEU A 327 -18.54 -8.58 0.97
C LEU A 327 -17.93 -7.22 0.59
N VAL A 328 -17.90 -6.87 -0.70
CA VAL A 328 -17.45 -5.55 -1.17
C VAL A 328 -18.42 -4.44 -0.73
N LEU A 329 -19.73 -4.68 -0.79
CA LEU A 329 -20.77 -3.74 -0.31
C LEU A 329 -20.68 -3.50 1.21
N LYS A 330 -20.26 -4.49 2.01
CA LYS A 330 -19.99 -4.29 3.44
C LYS A 330 -18.90 -3.26 3.66
N LEU A 331 -17.79 -3.36 2.93
CA LEU A 331 -16.72 -2.35 2.99
C LEU A 331 -17.24 -0.98 2.57
N HIS A 332 -17.97 -0.89 1.45
CA HIS A 332 -18.56 0.36 0.98
C HIS A 332 -19.45 1.01 2.04
N THR A 333 -20.35 0.24 2.64
CA THR A 333 -21.27 0.71 3.69
C THR A 333 -20.51 1.17 4.93
N LYS A 334 -19.43 0.47 5.31
CA LYS A 334 -18.57 0.90 6.42
C LYS A 334 -17.91 2.25 6.14
N ILE A 335 -17.33 2.43 4.94
CA ILE A 335 -16.68 3.69 4.54
C ILE A 335 -17.68 4.85 4.57
N GLN A 336 -18.91 4.63 4.09
CA GLN A 336 -19.97 5.63 4.11
C GLN A 336 -20.38 6.02 5.54
N ARG A 337 -20.45 5.07 6.48
CA ARG A 337 -20.83 5.33 7.87
C ARG A 337 -19.76 6.04 8.70
N SER A 338 -18.47 5.81 8.44
CA SER A 338 -17.37 6.31 9.28
C SER A 338 -17.05 7.81 9.12
N ARG A 339 -18.08 8.68 9.06
CA ARG A 339 -17.96 10.14 8.82
C ARG A 339 -16.98 10.52 7.70
N GLY A 340 -16.85 9.63 6.73
CA GLY A 340 -16.42 10.00 5.41
C GLY A 340 -15.17 9.34 4.87
N ARG A 341 -14.17 8.85 5.61
CA ARG A 341 -12.97 8.27 4.94
C ARG A 341 -12.17 7.25 5.74
N ILE A 342 -12.31 7.18 7.05
CA ILE A 342 -11.30 6.55 7.90
C ILE A 342 -11.89 5.33 8.59
N ILE A 343 -11.21 4.20 8.47
CA ILE A 343 -11.46 3.00 9.27
C ILE A 343 -10.36 2.95 10.34
N GLU A 344 -10.75 3.25 11.57
CA GLU A 344 -9.84 3.25 12.72
C GLU A 344 -9.60 1.80 13.21
N GLY A 345 -8.34 1.48 13.48
CA GLY A 345 -7.92 0.18 14.01
C GLY A 345 -6.42 0.12 14.24
N GLY A 346 -5.98 -0.65 15.23
CA GLY A 346 -4.55 -0.76 15.57
C GLY A 346 -3.75 -1.54 14.53
N SER A 347 -4.38 -2.53 13.89
CA SER A 347 -3.81 -3.32 12.80
C SER A 347 -4.79 -3.47 11.63
N LEU A 348 -4.30 -4.03 10.51
CA LEU A 348 -5.14 -4.46 9.39
C LEU A 348 -6.17 -5.51 9.85
N ASP A 349 -5.75 -6.45 10.69
CA ASP A 349 -6.60 -7.52 11.23
C ASP A 349 -7.77 -6.97 12.05
N ASP A 350 -7.53 -5.95 12.86
CA ASP A 350 -8.58 -5.26 13.62
C ASP A 350 -9.61 -4.63 12.68
N CYS A 351 -9.12 -4.00 11.61
CA CYS A 351 -9.98 -3.34 10.62
C CYS A 351 -10.82 -4.36 9.86
N ILE A 352 -10.23 -5.50 9.46
CA ILE A 352 -10.93 -6.59 8.76
C ILE A 352 -11.96 -7.25 9.68
N SER A 353 -11.60 -7.53 10.93
CA SER A 353 -12.51 -8.13 11.92
C SER A 353 -13.76 -7.28 12.13
N LYS A 354 -13.61 -5.95 12.17
CA LYS A 354 -14.74 -4.99 12.27
C LYS A 354 -15.66 -4.96 11.05
N LEU A 355 -15.24 -5.51 9.91
CA LEU A 355 -16.08 -5.62 8.71
C LEU A 355 -16.91 -6.90 8.67
N TYR A 356 -16.61 -7.88 9.52
CA TYR A 356 -17.24 -9.21 9.48
C TYR A 356 -17.18 -9.83 8.08
N VAL A 357 -15.98 -9.81 7.50
CA VAL A 357 -15.65 -10.45 6.22
C VAL A 357 -14.54 -11.48 6.45
N PRO A 358 -14.44 -12.54 5.63
CA PRO A 358 -13.32 -13.46 5.68
C PRO A 358 -11.98 -12.73 5.54
N HIS A 359 -10.95 -13.20 6.26
CA HIS A 359 -9.71 -12.46 6.39
C HIS A 359 -9.01 -12.22 5.04
N GLU A 360 -8.95 -13.25 4.19
CA GLU A 360 -8.34 -13.20 2.86
C GLU A 360 -9.07 -12.20 1.95
N VAL A 361 -10.39 -12.16 2.04
CA VAL A 361 -11.22 -11.19 1.30
C VAL A 361 -10.98 -9.78 1.83
N GLY A 362 -10.94 -9.62 3.16
CA GLY A 362 -10.63 -8.35 3.80
C GLY A 362 -9.30 -7.78 3.35
N MET A 363 -8.22 -8.56 3.39
CA MET A 363 -6.89 -8.13 2.94
C MET A 363 -6.92 -7.60 1.51
N ARG A 364 -7.54 -8.36 0.60
CA ARG A 364 -7.68 -7.94 -0.80
C ARG A 364 -8.44 -6.61 -0.95
N LEU A 365 -9.56 -6.46 -0.24
CA LEU A 365 -10.37 -5.25 -0.34
C LEU A 365 -9.61 -4.02 0.19
N PHE A 366 -8.82 -4.17 1.25
CA PHE A 366 -7.97 -3.09 1.75
C PHE A 366 -6.84 -2.76 0.76
N GLU A 367 -6.20 -3.74 0.16
CA GLU A 367 -5.18 -3.55 -0.88
C GLU A 367 -5.74 -2.78 -2.10
N LEU A 368 -6.94 -3.14 -2.56
CA LEU A 368 -7.53 -2.56 -3.76
C LEU A 368 -8.05 -1.13 -3.57
N PHE A 369 -8.64 -0.85 -2.41
CA PHE A 369 -9.47 0.34 -2.21
C PHE A 369 -9.00 1.24 -1.09
N MET A 370 -8.11 0.81 -0.19
CA MET A 370 -7.69 1.60 0.95
C MET A 370 -6.20 1.94 0.88
N SER A 371 -5.80 3.01 1.54
CA SER A 371 -4.40 3.31 1.79
C SER A 371 -4.15 3.28 3.29
N ALA A 372 -3.02 2.71 3.71
CA ALA A 372 -2.60 2.80 5.10
C ALA A 372 -2.39 4.28 5.47
N ARG A 373 -2.94 4.71 6.60
CA ARG A 373 -2.75 6.06 7.11
C ARG A 373 -1.43 6.11 7.90
N GLY A 374 -0.43 6.78 7.35
CA GLY A 374 0.81 7.11 8.06
C GLY A 374 0.71 8.47 8.76
N GLY A 375 1.21 8.58 9.99
CA GLY A 375 1.40 9.86 10.71
C GLY A 375 0.44 10.12 11.89
N ASP A 376 0.87 11.00 12.80
CA ASP A 376 0.11 11.55 13.96
C ASP A 376 -0.43 10.56 15.00
N GLY A 377 0.15 9.35 15.07
CA GLY A 377 -0.21 8.37 16.10
C GLY A 377 -1.57 7.68 15.89
N ALA A 378 -2.36 8.10 14.90
CA ALA A 378 -3.59 7.43 14.50
C ALA A 378 -3.27 6.31 13.50
N VAL A 379 -3.43 5.06 13.92
CA VAL A 379 -3.30 3.89 13.03
C VAL A 379 -4.67 3.59 12.40
N GLY A 380 -4.66 3.26 11.12
CA GLY A 380 -5.87 2.88 10.39
C GLY A 380 -5.71 3.00 8.89
N TYR A 381 -6.84 2.99 8.20
CA TYR A 381 -6.90 3.01 6.74
C TYR A 381 -7.82 4.12 6.28
N VAL A 382 -7.45 4.74 5.16
CA VAL A 382 -8.20 5.86 4.57
C VAL A 382 -8.56 5.57 3.12
N ALA A 383 -9.81 5.92 2.78
CA ALA A 383 -10.33 5.93 1.42
C ALA A 383 -10.24 7.33 0.82
N SER A 384 -9.37 7.53 -0.16
CA SER A 384 -9.42 8.74 -0.99
C SER A 384 -10.71 8.80 -1.81
N GLN A 385 -11.06 9.97 -2.34
CA GLN A 385 -12.27 10.09 -3.18
C GLN A 385 -12.13 9.23 -4.46
N GLN A 386 -10.95 9.19 -5.08
CA GLN A 386 -10.68 8.32 -6.23
C GLN A 386 -10.87 6.84 -5.89
N GLN A 387 -10.43 6.42 -4.71
CA GLN A 387 -10.63 5.06 -4.22
C GLN A 387 -12.10 4.71 -4.00
N LYS A 388 -12.93 5.66 -3.55
CA LYS A 388 -14.38 5.45 -3.46
C LYS A 388 -15.02 5.31 -4.82
N THR A 389 -14.67 6.16 -5.79
CA THR A 389 -15.17 6.04 -7.17
C THR A 389 -14.73 4.70 -7.78
N LYS A 390 -13.47 4.29 -7.56
CA LYS A 390 -12.96 2.98 -7.94
C LYS A 390 -13.77 1.84 -7.30
N LEU A 391 -14.07 1.92 -6.01
CA LEU A 391 -14.90 0.94 -5.29
C LEU A 391 -16.31 0.87 -5.89
N SER A 392 -16.95 2.01 -6.15
CA SER A 392 -18.26 2.07 -6.80
C SER A 392 -18.23 1.44 -8.19
N ALA A 393 -17.20 1.69 -8.98
CA ALA A 393 -17.02 1.06 -10.29
C ALA A 393 -16.94 -0.46 -10.19
N HIS A 394 -16.15 -0.98 -9.25
CA HIS A 394 -16.02 -2.43 -9.04
C HIS A 394 -17.34 -3.07 -8.60
N ILE A 395 -18.09 -2.42 -7.70
CA ILE A 395 -19.41 -2.91 -7.24
C ILE A 395 -20.41 -2.97 -8.41
N LEU A 396 -20.47 -1.92 -9.24
CA LEU A 396 -21.36 -1.87 -10.40
C LEU A 396 -21.00 -2.95 -11.44
N ILE A 397 -19.71 -3.14 -11.73
CA ILE A 397 -19.24 -4.16 -12.68
C ILE A 397 -19.54 -5.57 -12.16
N LEU A 398 -19.22 -5.86 -10.90
CA LEU A 398 -19.51 -7.16 -10.27
C LEU A 398 -21.01 -7.48 -10.28
N TYR A 399 -21.87 -6.47 -10.09
CA TYR A 399 -23.32 -6.66 -10.19
C TYR A 399 -23.75 -7.09 -11.58
N VAL A 400 -23.21 -6.47 -12.63
CA VAL A 400 -23.52 -6.85 -14.02
C VAL A 400 -22.96 -8.23 -14.37
N ILE A 401 -21.76 -8.59 -13.88
CA ILE A 401 -21.19 -9.95 -14.01
C ILE A 401 -22.12 -10.99 -13.39
N ALA A 402 -22.64 -10.70 -12.19
CA ALA A 402 -23.52 -11.61 -11.48
C ALA A 402 -24.88 -11.84 -12.20
N SER A 403 -25.27 -10.94 -13.10
CA SER A 403 -26.50 -11.09 -13.91
C SER A 403 -26.39 -12.13 -15.01
N GLY A 404 -25.17 -12.51 -15.44
CA GLY A 404 -24.96 -13.65 -16.34
C GLY A 404 -24.00 -13.36 -17.50
N LYS A 405 -23.93 -14.30 -18.43
CA LYS A 405 -22.95 -14.28 -19.54
C LYS A 405 -23.10 -13.10 -20.50
N GLU A 406 -24.33 -12.62 -20.69
CA GLU A 406 -24.63 -11.45 -21.54
C GLU A 406 -24.16 -10.12 -20.93
N MET A 407 -23.73 -10.11 -19.65
CA MET A 407 -23.28 -8.90 -18.96
C MET A 407 -24.30 -7.74 -19.10
N SER A 408 -25.58 -8.06 -18.89
CA SER A 408 -26.69 -7.13 -19.05
C SER A 408 -27.62 -7.14 -17.83
N VAL A 409 -28.05 -5.95 -17.41
CA VAL A 409 -29.03 -5.71 -16.34
C VAL A 409 -30.15 -4.79 -16.83
N SER A 410 -31.39 -5.14 -16.49
CA SER A 410 -32.57 -4.33 -16.81
C SER A 410 -32.66 -3.05 -15.98
N SER A 411 -32.27 -3.11 -14.69
CA SER A 411 -32.24 -1.95 -13.80
C SER A 411 -31.10 -2.03 -12.78
N VAL A 412 -30.35 -0.94 -12.61
CA VAL A 412 -29.34 -0.77 -11.55
C VAL A 412 -29.87 0.01 -10.35
N ASN A 413 -31.14 0.42 -10.38
CA ASN A 413 -31.72 1.35 -9.40
C ASN A 413 -31.72 0.78 -7.98
N GLN A 414 -32.05 -0.50 -7.82
CA GLN A 414 -32.07 -1.13 -6.51
C GLN A 414 -30.66 -1.15 -5.88
N LEU A 415 -29.64 -1.48 -6.68
CA LEU A 415 -28.25 -1.45 -6.20
C LEU A 415 -27.82 -0.03 -5.84
N CYS A 416 -28.17 0.98 -6.66
CA CYS A 416 -27.86 2.38 -6.37
C CYS A 416 -28.49 2.84 -5.04
N ARG A 417 -29.72 2.42 -4.75
CA ARG A 417 -30.38 2.66 -3.44
C ARG A 417 -29.61 2.01 -2.30
N ASP A 418 -29.22 0.75 -2.45
CA ASP A 418 -28.46 0.01 -1.43
C ASP A 418 -27.08 0.66 -1.19
N MET A 419 -26.43 1.15 -2.24
CA MET A 419 -25.17 1.90 -2.17
C MET A 419 -25.34 3.35 -1.69
N LYS A 420 -26.55 3.92 -1.73
CA LYS A 420 -26.78 5.36 -1.56
C LYS A 420 -25.96 6.22 -2.54
N VAL A 421 -25.88 5.77 -3.79
CA VAL A 421 -25.22 6.48 -4.90
C VAL A 421 -26.28 6.97 -5.88
N ASP A 422 -26.10 8.17 -6.43
CA ASP A 422 -27.02 8.71 -7.42
C ASP A 422 -27.00 7.88 -8.72
N VAL A 423 -28.17 7.63 -9.29
CA VAL A 423 -28.29 6.80 -10.50
C VAL A 423 -27.56 7.42 -11.69
N LYS A 424 -27.49 8.76 -11.79
CA LYS A 424 -26.73 9.45 -12.85
C LYS A 424 -25.24 9.26 -12.66
N GLU A 425 -24.74 9.32 -11.42
CA GLU A 425 -23.33 9.03 -11.11
C GLU A 425 -22.98 7.59 -11.47
N ALA A 426 -23.78 6.61 -11.04
CA ALA A 426 -23.58 5.21 -11.38
C ALA A 426 -23.61 4.97 -12.91
N SER A 427 -24.51 5.65 -13.62
CA SER A 427 -24.60 5.62 -15.08
C SER A 427 -23.32 6.15 -15.75
N LEU A 428 -22.72 7.21 -15.22
CA LEU A 428 -21.46 7.75 -15.74
C LEU A 428 -20.32 6.77 -15.50
N VAL A 429 -20.21 6.20 -14.30
CA VAL A 429 -19.18 5.20 -13.98
C VAL A 429 -19.29 3.97 -14.87
N LEU A 430 -20.50 3.46 -15.11
CA LEU A 430 -20.72 2.33 -16.04
C LEU A 430 -20.34 2.67 -17.48
N ARG A 431 -20.64 3.89 -17.96
CA ARG A 431 -20.18 4.34 -19.30
C ARG A 431 -18.67 4.43 -19.39
N GLU A 432 -17.99 4.93 -18.36
CA GLU A 432 -16.52 4.94 -18.30
C GLU A 432 -15.92 3.53 -18.29
N ALA A 433 -16.67 2.54 -17.79
CA ALA A 433 -16.33 1.12 -17.84
C ALA A 433 -16.71 0.44 -19.17
N GLY A 434 -17.16 1.19 -20.18
CA GLY A 434 -17.49 0.67 -21.51
C GLY A 434 -18.90 0.08 -21.65
N PHE A 435 -19.76 0.20 -20.63
CA PHE A 435 -21.14 -0.28 -20.70
C PHE A 435 -22.03 0.70 -21.48
N ALA A 436 -22.87 0.15 -22.34
CA ALA A 436 -23.99 0.87 -22.94
C ALA A 436 -25.11 1.01 -21.89
N VAL A 437 -25.37 2.24 -21.46
CA VAL A 437 -26.40 2.54 -20.46
C VAL A 437 -27.66 3.06 -21.15
N LYS A 438 -28.76 2.31 -21.04
CA LYS A 438 -30.07 2.61 -21.63
C LYS A 438 -31.07 2.99 -20.55
N LYS A 439 -31.91 3.98 -20.81
CA LYS A 439 -33.01 4.36 -19.92
C LYS A 439 -34.28 3.63 -20.37
N TYR A 440 -34.92 2.92 -19.46
CA TYR A 440 -36.20 2.28 -19.67
C TYR A 440 -37.26 3.09 -18.90
N GLY A 441 -38.06 3.86 -19.62
CA GLY A 441 -39.02 4.79 -19.02
C GLY A 441 -38.38 5.94 -18.23
N ALA A 442 -39.17 6.56 -17.35
CA ALA A 442 -38.78 7.79 -16.66
C ALA A 442 -37.73 7.58 -15.55
N ARG A 443 -37.59 6.37 -15.01
CA ARG A 443 -36.78 6.13 -13.81
C ARG A 443 -35.80 4.96 -13.91
N ASP A 444 -36.06 3.94 -14.74
CA ASP A 444 -35.18 2.78 -14.78
C ASP A 444 -34.00 2.97 -15.73
N VAL A 445 -32.84 2.54 -15.25
CA VAL A 445 -31.58 2.58 -16.00
C VAL A 445 -31.01 1.18 -16.04
N GLY A 446 -30.93 0.62 -17.24
CA GLY A 446 -30.24 -0.64 -17.49
C GLY A 446 -28.85 -0.42 -18.08
N ALA A 447 -28.02 -1.43 -17.99
CA ALA A 447 -26.66 -1.43 -18.51
C ALA A 447 -26.36 -2.75 -19.21
N SER A 448 -25.66 -2.69 -20.32
CA SER A 448 -25.23 -3.87 -21.08
C SER A 448 -23.83 -3.66 -21.64
N LEU A 449 -22.99 -4.68 -21.57
CA LEU A 449 -21.66 -4.66 -22.18
C LEU A 449 -21.71 -5.34 -23.55
N SER A 450 -21.05 -4.75 -24.54
CA SER A 450 -20.94 -5.31 -25.90
C SER A 450 -19.48 -5.38 -26.32
N VAL A 451 -19.13 -6.40 -27.10
CA VAL A 451 -17.82 -6.54 -27.74
C VAL A 451 -17.92 -6.18 -29.24
N PRO A 452 -16.92 -5.50 -29.84
CA PRO A 452 -15.68 -5.04 -29.22
C PRO A 452 -15.91 -3.94 -28.18
N LEU A 453 -15.06 -3.90 -27.15
CA LEU A 453 -15.18 -2.96 -26.04
C LEU A 453 -14.96 -1.53 -26.54
N LYS A 454 -15.96 -0.65 -26.33
CA LYS A 454 -15.90 0.75 -26.75
C LYS A 454 -15.98 1.66 -25.55
N PHE A 455 -14.96 2.48 -25.37
CA PHE A 455 -14.95 3.52 -24.35
C PHE A 455 -15.45 4.86 -24.89
N PRO A 456 -16.14 5.68 -24.07
CA PRO A 456 -16.50 7.01 -24.46
C PRO A 456 -15.24 7.88 -24.67
N PRO A 457 -15.26 8.79 -25.66
CA PRO A 457 -14.17 9.75 -25.83
C PRO A 457 -14.13 10.71 -24.63
N PRO A 458 -12.95 11.28 -24.30
CA PRO A 458 -12.83 12.28 -23.26
C PRO A 458 -13.81 13.43 -23.46
N LYS A 459 -14.57 13.79 -22.42
CA LYS A 459 -15.43 14.98 -22.47
C LYS A 459 -14.55 16.22 -22.56
N ARG A 460 -14.39 16.75 -23.77
CA ARG A 460 -13.79 18.07 -23.98
C ARG A 460 -14.74 19.09 -23.36
N VAL A 461 -14.33 19.69 -22.24
CA VAL A 461 -15.04 20.83 -21.66
C VAL A 461 -15.08 21.89 -22.75
N LYS A 462 -16.27 22.20 -23.29
CA LYS A 462 -16.42 23.34 -24.18
C LYS A 462 -15.97 24.55 -23.38
N ARG A 463 -14.87 25.19 -23.79
CA ARG A 463 -14.47 26.50 -23.27
C ARG A 463 -15.62 27.44 -23.60
N THR A 464 -16.44 27.75 -22.60
CA THR A 464 -17.47 28.79 -22.65
C THR A 464 -16.85 30.14 -22.44
#